data_AF-A0ABD3WGX9-F1
#
_entry.id   AF-A0ABD3WGX9-F1
#
_cell.length_a   1.000
_cell.length_b   1.000
_cell.length_c   1.000
_cell.angle_alpha   90.00
_cell.angle_beta   90.00
_cell.angle_gamma   90.00
#
_symmetry.space_group_name_H-M   'P 1'
#
loop_
_entity.id
_entity.type
_entity.pdbx_description
1 polymer ?
#
loop_
_entity_poly.entity_id
_entity_poly.type
_entity_poly.pdbx_seq_one_letter_code
_entity_poly.pdbx_strand_id
1 'polypeptide(L)'
;MPVLVLILPPSPPPSELRFVKLGNIVINEKGFFVEAGAWLGEHASTSLFFEKSLGWTGLLVEPNTDNFEKLKSLNRKAYHINACLSTHTFPVVLTLNAASDMSRTIENMEDKQWVQERNFDQKPFYEVPCFPLYSIMLAINRTSIDYFGLDVEGNELQILKTIPFDDLDIKIMTTECLEMHGRGKERADALKLFLESKGYRCHGIIEENPQHSCFAEDIVFIREDLVTKKYNCDLITNPFESNDTVHIT
;
A
#
# COMPACT_ATOMS: atom_id res chain seq x y z
N MET A 1 -1.60 -20.45 17.97
CA MET A 1 -1.61 -19.00 18.24
C MET A 1 -1.63 -18.32 16.88
N PRO A 2 -2.53 -17.37 16.58
CA PRO A 2 -2.54 -16.75 15.27
C PRO A 2 -1.31 -15.85 15.13
N VAL A 3 -0.44 -16.24 14.22
CA VAL A 3 0.70 -15.45 13.74
C VAL A 3 0.24 -14.83 12.44
N LEU A 4 0.20 -13.50 12.35
CA LEU A 4 -0.04 -12.86 11.06
C LEU A 4 1.25 -12.90 10.27
N VAL A 5 1.20 -13.52 9.11
CA VAL A 5 2.28 -13.49 8.14
C VAL A 5 1.77 -12.71 6.93
N LEU A 6 2.26 -11.48 6.74
CA LEU A 6 1.97 -10.70 5.55
C LEU A 6 2.71 -11.38 4.39
N ILE A 7 1.95 -11.90 3.43
CA ILE A 7 2.51 -12.52 2.23
C ILE A 7 2.54 -11.46 1.15
N LEU A 8 3.74 -11.07 0.69
CA LEU A 8 3.87 -10.32 -0.55
C LEU A 8 4.34 -11.25 -1.68
N PRO A 9 3.69 -11.20 -2.86
CA PRO A 9 4.08 -12.04 -3.97
C PRO A 9 5.41 -11.56 -4.56
N PRO A 10 6.30 -12.45 -4.98
CA PRO A 10 7.48 -12.06 -5.75
C PRO A 10 7.07 -11.56 -7.15
N SER A 11 7.81 -10.59 -7.68
CA SER A 11 7.91 -10.38 -9.13
C SER A 11 8.33 -11.70 -9.81
N PRO A 12 7.76 -12.10 -10.96
CA PRO A 12 8.02 -13.41 -11.57
C PRO A 12 9.50 -13.58 -11.99
N PRO A 13 10.09 -14.80 -11.92
CA PRO A 13 9.42 -16.11 -11.83
C PRO A 13 9.24 -16.66 -10.38
N PRO A 14 8.35 -17.67 -10.20
CA PRO A 14 7.82 -18.06 -8.89
C PRO A 14 8.73 -19.10 -8.20
N SER A 15 9.34 -18.73 -7.08
CA SER A 15 9.88 -19.74 -6.17
C SER A 15 9.71 -19.43 -4.69
N GLU A 16 9.50 -18.17 -4.27
CA GLU A 16 9.43 -17.85 -2.84
C GLU A 16 8.36 -16.80 -2.53
N LEU A 17 7.32 -17.21 -1.81
CA LEU A 17 6.42 -16.29 -1.10
C LEU A 17 7.24 -15.59 -0.02
N ARG A 18 7.25 -14.25 0.00
CA ARG A 18 7.92 -13.50 1.07
C ARG A 18 6.93 -13.24 2.19
N PHE A 19 7.37 -13.58 3.39
CA PHE A 19 6.56 -13.63 4.58
C PHE A 19 7.08 -12.62 5.60
N VAL A 20 6.29 -11.60 5.90
CA VAL A 20 6.55 -10.69 7.02
C VAL A 20 5.78 -11.22 8.22
N LYS A 21 6.48 -11.78 9.21
CA LYS A 21 5.85 -12.21 10.46
C LYS A 21 5.55 -10.98 11.32
N LEU A 22 4.30 -10.52 11.31
CA LEU A 22 3.86 -9.34 12.08
C LEU A 22 3.56 -9.63 13.55
N GLY A 23 4.19 -10.65 14.13
CA GLY A 23 3.95 -11.07 15.51
C GLY A 23 2.53 -11.59 15.77
N ASN A 24 2.05 -11.42 17.00
CA ASN A 24 0.74 -11.88 17.46
C ASN A 24 -0.33 -10.81 17.21
N ILE A 25 -0.65 -10.54 15.94
CA ILE A 25 -1.77 -9.67 15.60
C ILE A 25 -3.03 -10.51 15.44
N VAL A 26 -4.10 -10.09 16.12
CA VAL A 26 -5.43 -10.68 15.92
C VAL A 26 -6.01 -10.11 14.64
N ILE A 27 -5.96 -10.89 13.57
CA ILE A 27 -6.68 -10.60 12.34
C ILE A 27 -8.10 -11.14 12.40
N ASN A 28 -9.03 -10.39 11.81
CA ASN A 28 -10.39 -10.84 11.65
C ASN A 28 -10.46 -11.98 10.62
N GLU A 29 -11.29 -13.00 10.90
CA GLU A 29 -11.57 -14.08 9.94
C GLU A 29 -12.25 -13.57 8.66
N LYS A 30 -12.90 -12.39 8.72
CA LYS A 30 -13.52 -11.69 7.58
C LYS A 30 -13.20 -10.20 7.64
N GLY A 31 -12.05 -9.81 7.12
CA GLY A 31 -11.61 -8.43 7.09
C GLY A 31 -11.99 -7.69 5.81
N PHE A 32 -11.70 -6.39 5.82
CA PHE A 32 -11.82 -5.50 4.68
C PHE A 32 -10.47 -4.85 4.35
N PHE A 33 -9.99 -5.03 3.13
CA PHE A 33 -8.76 -4.36 2.68
C PHE A 33 -9.06 -3.14 1.79
N VAL A 34 -8.12 -2.20 1.74
CA VAL A 34 -8.02 -1.19 0.70
C VAL A 34 -6.64 -1.31 0.06
N GLU A 35 -6.57 -1.32 -1.26
CA GLU A 35 -5.32 -1.27 -2.02
C GLU A 35 -5.42 -0.09 -3.00
N ALA A 36 -4.62 0.94 -2.78
CA ALA A 36 -4.46 2.06 -3.68
C ALA A 36 -3.11 1.94 -4.39
N GLY A 37 -3.13 2.02 -5.72
CA GLY A 37 -2.04 1.51 -6.56
C GLY A 37 -2.26 0.07 -6.99
N ALA A 38 -3.50 -0.34 -7.22
CA ALA A 38 -3.82 -1.76 -7.44
C ALA A 38 -3.27 -2.32 -8.78
N TRP A 39 -2.76 -1.47 -9.66
CA TRP A 39 -2.11 -1.80 -10.93
C TRP A 39 -2.94 -2.80 -11.76
N LEU A 40 -2.38 -3.97 -12.07
CA LEU A 40 -3.05 -5.03 -12.83
C LEU A 40 -3.89 -5.96 -11.95
N GLY A 41 -4.02 -5.69 -10.65
CA GLY A 41 -4.92 -6.37 -9.72
C GLY A 41 -4.42 -7.67 -9.11
N GLU A 42 -3.48 -8.38 -9.77
CA GLU A 42 -2.86 -9.61 -9.23
C GLU A 42 -1.33 -9.53 -9.15
N HIS A 43 -0.68 -8.83 -10.08
CA HIS A 43 0.77 -8.65 -10.06
C HIS A 43 1.16 -7.67 -8.97
N ALA A 44 2.16 -8.04 -8.16
CA ALA A 44 2.63 -7.27 -7.00
C ALA A 44 1.51 -6.89 -5.99
N SER A 45 0.36 -7.55 -6.04
CA SER A 45 -0.78 -7.14 -5.22
C SER A 45 -0.53 -7.42 -3.74
N THR A 46 -0.72 -6.38 -2.93
CA THR A 46 -0.62 -6.42 -1.48
C THR A 46 -1.89 -6.98 -0.83
N SER A 47 -3.01 -7.00 -1.56
CA SER A 47 -4.30 -7.44 -1.03
C SER A 47 -4.75 -8.84 -1.44
N LEU A 48 -4.17 -9.40 -2.51
CA LEU A 48 -4.63 -10.66 -3.13
C LEU A 48 -4.63 -11.86 -2.16
N PHE A 49 -3.63 -11.92 -1.26
CA PHE A 49 -3.55 -12.95 -0.24
C PHE A 49 -4.78 -12.94 0.69
N PHE A 50 -5.17 -11.77 1.20
CA PHE A 50 -6.32 -11.64 2.09
C PHE A 50 -7.60 -12.12 1.41
N GLU A 51 -7.77 -11.80 0.12
CA GLU A 51 -8.92 -12.27 -0.65
C GLU A 51 -8.91 -13.79 -0.86
N LYS A 52 -7.82 -14.34 -1.42
CA LYS A 52 -7.77 -15.75 -1.83
C LYS A 52 -7.66 -16.72 -0.66
N SER A 53 -6.90 -16.35 0.36
CA SER A 53 -6.57 -17.26 1.47
C SER A 53 -7.43 -17.04 2.70
N LEU A 54 -7.87 -15.81 2.96
CA LEU A 54 -8.69 -15.48 4.14
C LEU A 54 -10.16 -15.17 3.81
N GLY A 55 -10.52 -15.15 2.52
CA GLY A 55 -11.89 -14.84 2.09
C GLY A 55 -12.31 -13.39 2.39
N TRP A 56 -11.35 -12.48 2.55
CA TRP A 56 -11.63 -11.06 2.73
C TRP A 56 -12.21 -10.47 1.44
N THR A 57 -12.88 -9.33 1.59
CA THR A 57 -13.26 -8.46 0.47
C THR A 57 -12.62 -7.09 0.69
N GLY A 58 -12.73 -6.18 -0.26
CA GLY A 58 -12.04 -4.90 -0.14
C GLY A 58 -12.38 -3.91 -1.22
N LEU A 59 -11.51 -2.91 -1.37
CA LEU A 59 -11.56 -1.87 -2.39
C LEU A 59 -10.21 -1.81 -3.11
N LEU A 60 -10.24 -1.84 -4.44
CA LEU A 60 -9.09 -1.60 -5.30
C LEU A 60 -9.25 -0.23 -5.98
N VAL A 61 -8.23 0.62 -5.84
CA VAL A 61 -8.17 1.98 -6.40
C VAL A 61 -7.04 2.02 -7.43
N GLU A 62 -7.37 2.31 -8.68
CA GLU A 62 -6.41 2.38 -9.78
C GLU A 62 -6.80 3.53 -10.75
N PRO A 63 -6.03 4.64 -10.80
CA PRO A 63 -6.37 5.78 -11.64
C PRO A 63 -6.04 5.56 -13.13
N ASN A 64 -5.07 4.71 -13.46
CA ASN A 64 -4.69 4.49 -14.85
C ASN A 64 -5.74 3.64 -15.56
N THR A 65 -6.47 4.23 -16.51
CA THR A 65 -7.58 3.57 -17.21
C THR A 65 -7.19 2.24 -17.88
N ASP A 66 -5.99 2.15 -18.47
CA ASP A 66 -5.54 0.91 -19.13
C ASP A 66 -5.25 -0.21 -18.12
N ASN A 67 -4.70 0.14 -16.96
CA ASN A 67 -4.49 -0.80 -15.86
C ASN A 67 -5.82 -1.21 -15.24
N PHE A 68 -6.69 -0.23 -15.00
CA PHE A 68 -8.00 -0.44 -14.39
C PHE A 68 -8.86 -1.42 -15.20
N GLU A 69 -8.91 -1.29 -16.53
CA GLU A 69 -9.69 -2.22 -17.36
C GLU A 69 -9.14 -3.66 -17.29
N LYS A 70 -7.82 -3.83 -17.22
CA LYS A 70 -7.20 -5.14 -17.01
C LYS A 70 -7.52 -5.70 -15.61
N LEU A 71 -7.36 -4.88 -14.58
CA LEU A 71 -7.69 -5.24 -13.20
C LEU A 71 -9.15 -5.65 -13.06
N LYS A 72 -10.08 -4.89 -13.66
CA LYS A 72 -11.51 -5.20 -13.66
C LYS A 72 -11.82 -6.52 -14.35
N SER A 73 -11.08 -6.88 -15.41
CA SER A 73 -11.27 -8.15 -16.13
C SER A 73 -10.97 -9.40 -15.29
N LEU A 74 -10.21 -9.25 -14.21
CA LEU A 74 -9.89 -10.34 -13.27
C LEU A 74 -11.08 -10.75 -12.39
N ASN A 75 -12.13 -9.92 -12.31
CA ASN A 75 -13.31 -10.17 -11.48
C ASN A 75 -12.96 -10.49 -10.02
N ARG A 76 -12.00 -9.76 -9.44
CA ARG A 76 -11.68 -9.85 -8.00
C ARG A 76 -12.92 -9.58 -7.15
N LYS A 77 -13.03 -10.26 -6.02
CA LYS A 77 -14.16 -10.12 -5.07
C LYS A 77 -14.00 -8.87 -4.20
N ALA A 78 -13.84 -7.73 -4.85
CA ALA A 78 -13.63 -6.42 -4.26
C ALA A 78 -14.42 -5.35 -5.03
N TYR A 79 -14.64 -4.21 -4.38
CA TYR A 79 -15.03 -2.99 -5.08
C TYR A 79 -13.86 -2.50 -5.93
N HIS A 80 -14.17 -1.84 -7.05
CA HIS A 80 -13.18 -1.28 -7.96
C HIS A 80 -13.55 0.17 -8.26
N ILE A 81 -12.58 1.07 -8.25
CA ILE A 81 -12.78 2.47 -8.66
C ILE A 81 -11.64 2.95 -9.57
N ASN A 82 -12.01 3.51 -10.73
CA ASN A 82 -11.07 4.17 -11.64
C ASN A 82 -10.94 5.64 -11.24
N ALA A 83 -10.19 5.88 -10.18
CA ALA A 83 -9.95 7.20 -9.60
C ALA A 83 -8.64 7.16 -8.81
N CYS A 84 -8.11 8.33 -8.46
CA CYS A 84 -7.02 8.42 -7.49
C CYS A 84 -7.54 8.74 -6.08
N LEU A 85 -6.70 8.56 -5.06
CA LEU A 85 -6.99 9.11 -3.73
C LEU A 85 -6.60 10.58 -3.70
N SER A 86 -7.51 11.44 -3.22
CA SER A 86 -7.25 12.87 -3.14
C SER A 86 -6.22 13.20 -2.07
N THR A 87 -5.29 14.09 -2.40
CA THR A 87 -4.38 14.77 -1.47
C THR A 87 -5.07 15.92 -0.72
N HIS A 88 -6.36 16.16 -0.99
CA HIS A 88 -7.20 17.16 -0.34
C HIS A 88 -8.37 16.48 0.39
N THR A 89 -9.00 17.18 1.33
CA THR A 89 -10.21 16.71 2.02
C THR A 89 -11.49 16.80 1.18
N PHE A 90 -11.37 17.15 -0.11
CA PHE A 90 -12.47 17.27 -1.06
C PHE A 90 -12.11 16.61 -2.41
N PRO A 91 -13.12 16.28 -3.25
CA PRO A 91 -12.89 15.76 -4.59
C PRO A 91 -12.19 16.78 -5.50
N VAL A 92 -11.22 16.32 -6.27
CA VAL A 92 -10.44 17.15 -7.20
C VAL A 92 -10.17 16.38 -8.49
N VAL A 93 -9.90 17.08 -9.58
CA VAL A 93 -9.40 16.48 -10.82
C VAL A 93 -7.91 16.82 -10.95
N LEU A 94 -7.07 15.80 -11.07
CA LEU A 94 -5.63 15.95 -11.19
C LEU A 94 -5.14 15.45 -12.55
N THR A 95 -3.97 15.93 -12.98
CA THR A 95 -3.29 15.34 -14.14
C THR A 95 -2.53 14.09 -13.69
N LEU A 96 -2.79 12.97 -14.34
CA LEU A 96 -2.05 11.71 -14.17
C LEU A 96 -0.98 11.60 -15.27
N ASN A 97 0.26 11.26 -14.92
CA ASN A 97 1.23 10.67 -15.84
C ASN A 97 1.03 9.14 -15.83
N ALA A 98 0.48 8.60 -16.91
CA ALA A 98 0.07 7.20 -17.00
C ALA A 98 1.23 6.28 -17.42
N ALA A 99 2.23 6.14 -16.54
CA ALA A 99 3.44 5.34 -16.78
C ALA A 99 3.30 3.87 -16.35
N SER A 100 2.14 3.24 -16.60
CA SER A 100 1.85 1.84 -16.26
C SER A 100 1.96 1.56 -14.76
N ASP A 101 2.97 0.79 -14.32
CA ASP A 101 3.24 0.41 -12.94
C ASP A 101 3.65 1.62 -12.09
N MET A 102 4.34 2.60 -12.68
CA MET A 102 4.76 3.82 -11.98
C MET A 102 3.85 5.01 -12.33
N SER A 103 2.53 4.81 -12.37
CA SER A 103 1.61 5.93 -12.69
C SER A 103 1.51 6.91 -11.51
N ARG A 104 1.77 8.20 -11.75
CA ARG A 104 1.82 9.24 -10.69
C ARG A 104 0.96 10.45 -11.02
N THR A 105 0.26 11.02 -10.03
CA THR A 105 -0.45 12.30 -10.17
C THR A 105 0.50 13.49 -10.04
N ILE A 106 0.24 14.53 -10.84
CA ILE A 106 1.07 15.73 -10.95
C ILE A 106 0.35 16.92 -10.31
N GLU A 107 0.87 17.39 -9.18
CA GLU A 107 0.33 18.54 -8.46
C GLU A 107 1.36 19.65 -8.24
N ASN A 108 2.64 19.30 -8.22
CA ASN A 108 3.70 20.23 -7.90
C ASN A 108 4.94 20.06 -8.82
N MET A 109 5.97 20.86 -8.57
CA MET A 109 7.21 20.82 -9.36
C MET A 109 8.05 19.56 -9.11
N GLU A 110 7.94 18.97 -7.92
CA GLU A 110 8.63 17.72 -7.59
C GLU A 110 8.06 16.55 -8.39
N ASP A 111 6.74 16.46 -8.56
CA ASP A 111 6.12 15.44 -9.42
C ASP A 111 6.58 15.58 -10.88
N LYS A 112 6.67 16.80 -11.40
CA LYS A 112 7.19 17.06 -12.75
C LYS A 112 8.65 16.67 -12.89
N GLN A 113 9.47 16.96 -11.88
CA GLN A 113 10.87 16.58 -11.87
C GLN A 113 11.01 15.05 -11.84
N TRP A 114 10.19 14.37 -11.05
CA TRP A 114 10.17 12.91 -10.97
C TRP A 114 9.90 12.25 -12.34
N VAL A 115 8.94 12.79 -13.10
CA VAL A 115 8.63 12.34 -14.47
C VAL A 115 9.84 12.53 -15.39
N GLN A 116 10.50 13.70 -15.31
CA GLN A 116 11.65 14.02 -16.16
C GLN A 116 12.86 13.12 -15.85
N GLU A 117 13.18 12.94 -14.57
CA GLU A 117 14.31 12.12 -14.13
C GLU A 117 14.19 10.66 -14.59
N ARG A 118 12.95 10.16 -14.74
CA ARG A 118 12.64 8.80 -15.23
C ARG A 118 12.38 8.71 -16.74
N ASN A 119 12.49 9.83 -17.47
CA ASN A 119 12.16 9.93 -18.89
C ASN A 119 10.71 9.51 -19.21
N PHE A 120 9.76 9.82 -18.32
CA PHE A 120 8.34 9.54 -18.51
C PHE A 120 7.58 10.68 -19.20
N ASP A 121 8.29 11.70 -19.69
CA ASP A 121 7.69 12.83 -20.43
C ASP A 121 6.96 12.39 -21.72
N GLN A 122 7.32 11.23 -22.27
CA GLN A 122 6.70 10.65 -23.45
C GLN A 122 5.50 9.74 -23.13
N LYS A 123 5.21 9.50 -21.85
CA LYS A 123 4.06 8.71 -21.41
C LYS A 123 2.78 9.56 -21.51
N PRO A 124 1.59 8.93 -21.62
CA PRO A 124 0.33 9.67 -21.71
C PRO A 124 0.07 10.51 -20.45
N PHE A 125 -0.51 11.68 -20.64
CA PHE A 125 -1.05 12.52 -19.57
C PHE A 125 -2.53 12.75 -19.79
N TYR A 126 -3.33 12.59 -18.74
CA TYR A 126 -4.76 12.90 -18.80
C TYR A 126 -5.31 13.24 -17.42
N GLU A 127 -6.49 13.86 -17.41
CA GLU A 127 -7.20 14.20 -16.19
C GLU A 127 -7.87 12.97 -15.57
N VAL A 128 -7.72 12.81 -14.26
CA VAL A 128 -8.35 11.74 -13.47
C VAL A 128 -9.07 12.34 -12.25
N PRO A 129 -10.30 11.89 -11.92
CA PRO A 129 -10.94 12.29 -10.68
C PRO A 129 -10.25 11.64 -9.49
N CYS A 130 -10.16 12.39 -8.40
CA CYS A 130 -9.57 11.95 -7.16
C CYS A 130 -10.50 12.26 -6.00
N PHE A 131 -10.69 11.28 -5.10
CA PHE A 131 -11.62 11.39 -3.98
C PHE A 131 -10.91 11.14 -2.66
N PRO A 132 -11.27 11.86 -1.57
CA PRO A 132 -10.76 11.52 -0.24
C PRO A 132 -11.13 10.07 0.10
N LEU A 133 -10.18 9.32 0.67
CA LEU A 133 -10.42 7.91 1.03
C LEU A 133 -11.68 7.76 1.89
N TYR A 134 -11.85 8.65 2.87
CA TYR A 134 -13.02 8.64 3.75
C TYR A 134 -14.35 8.75 2.99
N SER A 135 -14.42 9.59 1.95
CA SER A 135 -15.62 9.73 1.12
C SER A 135 -15.94 8.44 0.36
N ILE A 136 -14.93 7.76 -0.18
CA ILE A 136 -15.11 6.47 -0.87
C ILE A 136 -15.61 5.42 0.12
N MET A 137 -14.98 5.35 1.30
CA MET A 137 -15.34 4.40 2.36
C MET A 137 -16.80 4.59 2.82
N LEU A 138 -17.24 5.84 3.02
CA LEU A 138 -18.64 6.14 3.33
C LEU A 138 -19.60 5.72 2.22
N ALA A 139 -19.22 5.92 0.94
CA ALA A 139 -20.05 5.54 -0.20
C ALA A 139 -20.31 4.02 -0.28
N ILE A 140 -19.37 3.20 0.21
CA ILE A 140 -19.53 1.74 0.33
C ILE A 140 -19.98 1.28 1.73
N ASN A 141 -20.47 2.23 2.55
CA ASN A 141 -20.98 2.01 3.91
C ASN A 141 -19.97 1.32 4.84
N ARG A 142 -18.73 1.83 4.87
CA ARG A 142 -17.62 1.34 5.68
C ARG A 142 -16.90 2.48 6.39
N THR A 143 -16.47 2.22 7.62
CA THR A 143 -15.64 3.13 8.44
C THR A 143 -14.48 2.41 9.10
N SER A 144 -14.16 1.19 8.63
CA SER A 144 -13.07 0.36 9.14
C SER A 144 -12.32 -0.33 8.00
N ILE A 145 -11.00 -0.36 8.10
CA ILE A 145 -10.07 -1.00 7.18
C ILE A 145 -9.12 -1.88 8.00
N ASP A 146 -9.16 -3.19 7.76
CA ASP A 146 -8.28 -4.13 8.45
C ASP A 146 -6.85 -4.10 7.85
N TYR A 147 -6.73 -3.81 6.56
CA TYR A 147 -5.45 -3.67 5.87
C TYR A 147 -5.53 -2.58 4.80
N PHE A 148 -4.60 -1.62 4.81
CA PHE A 148 -4.51 -0.56 3.81
C PHE A 148 -3.13 -0.57 3.13
N GLY A 149 -3.06 -1.07 1.91
CA GLY A 149 -1.90 -0.92 1.04
C GLY A 149 -2.00 0.41 0.28
N LEU A 150 -1.02 1.28 0.48
CA LEU A 150 -0.95 2.61 -0.11
C LEU A 150 0.37 2.76 -0.88
N ASP A 151 0.28 2.59 -2.18
CA ASP A 151 1.39 2.72 -3.12
C ASP A 151 0.89 3.59 -4.28
N VAL A 152 1.21 4.88 -4.27
CA VAL A 152 0.68 5.82 -5.28
C VAL A 152 1.79 6.67 -5.88
N GLU A 153 3.01 6.15 -5.82
CA GLU A 153 4.20 6.72 -6.43
C GLU A 153 4.47 8.16 -5.95
N GLY A 154 4.37 8.41 -4.64
CA GLY A 154 4.94 9.58 -3.97
C GLY A 154 3.97 10.57 -3.31
N ASN A 155 2.66 10.31 -3.32
CA ASN A 155 1.64 11.16 -2.66
C ASN A 155 1.10 10.57 -1.34
N GLU A 156 1.72 9.53 -0.81
CA GLU A 156 1.26 8.75 0.35
C GLU A 156 1.03 9.66 1.57
N LEU A 157 2.02 10.46 1.93
CA LEU A 157 1.93 11.35 3.11
C LEU A 157 0.83 12.42 2.95
N GLN A 158 0.62 12.95 1.74
CA GLN A 158 -0.41 13.96 1.51
C GLN A 158 -1.81 13.34 1.61
N ILE A 159 -2.01 12.16 1.03
CA ILE A 159 -3.26 11.40 1.18
C ILE A 159 -3.51 11.08 2.66
N LEU A 160 -2.53 10.57 3.39
CA LEU A 160 -2.68 10.22 4.80
C LEU A 160 -3.05 11.44 5.67
N LYS A 161 -2.56 12.64 5.34
CA LYS A 161 -2.96 13.88 6.02
C LYS A 161 -4.44 14.24 5.83
N THR A 162 -5.11 13.72 4.81
CA THR A 162 -6.55 13.93 4.59
C THR A 162 -7.42 13.01 5.44
N ILE A 163 -6.87 11.94 6.02
CA ILE A 163 -7.64 10.91 6.71
C ILE A 163 -8.10 11.42 8.09
N PRO A 164 -9.42 11.41 8.39
CA PRO A 164 -9.92 11.64 9.72
C PRO A 164 -9.76 10.36 10.56
N PHE A 165 -8.58 10.14 11.15
CA PHE A 165 -8.24 8.91 11.89
C PHE A 165 -9.16 8.62 13.09
N ASP A 166 -9.89 9.61 13.59
CA ASP A 166 -10.90 9.42 14.64
C ASP A 166 -12.21 8.80 14.09
N ASP A 167 -12.49 8.98 12.79
CA ASP A 167 -13.72 8.56 12.12
C ASP A 167 -13.52 7.36 11.16
N LEU A 168 -12.28 7.10 10.73
CA LEU A 168 -11.90 5.99 9.87
C LEU A 168 -10.88 5.10 10.59
N ASP A 169 -11.34 3.95 11.07
CA ASP A 169 -10.50 2.96 11.74
C ASP A 169 -9.61 2.24 10.73
N ILE A 170 -8.29 2.39 10.82
CA ILE A 170 -7.32 1.64 10.00
C ILE A 170 -6.39 0.85 10.93
N LYS A 171 -6.28 -0.46 10.74
CA LYS A 171 -5.49 -1.32 11.65
C LYS A 171 -4.03 -1.49 11.24
N ILE A 172 -3.81 -1.86 9.99
CA ILE A 172 -2.50 -2.17 9.42
C ILE A 172 -2.37 -1.39 8.11
N MET A 173 -1.22 -0.77 7.90
CA MET A 173 -0.87 -0.05 6.69
C MET A 173 0.45 -0.57 6.13
N THR A 174 0.53 -0.70 4.81
CA THR A 174 1.81 -0.71 4.08
C THR A 174 1.86 0.51 3.19
N THR A 175 2.99 1.18 3.19
CA THR A 175 3.18 2.41 2.42
C THR A 175 4.48 2.37 1.66
N GLU A 176 4.43 2.68 0.37
CA GLU A 176 5.63 2.88 -0.42
C GLU A 176 6.33 4.18 0.04
N CYS A 177 7.65 4.16 0.22
CA CYS A 177 8.36 5.38 0.66
C CYS A 177 9.77 5.56 0.12
N LEU A 178 10.36 4.55 -0.53
CA LEU A 178 11.71 4.66 -1.07
C LEU A 178 11.71 4.80 -2.59
N GLU A 179 11.49 6.02 -3.05
CA GLU A 179 11.94 6.39 -4.38
C GLU A 179 13.46 6.62 -4.41
N MET A 180 14.08 5.97 -5.40
CA MET A 180 15.46 6.20 -5.81
C MET A 180 15.74 7.70 -6.03
N HIS A 181 16.99 8.13 -5.74
CA HIS A 181 17.55 9.50 -5.84
C HIS A 181 17.62 10.34 -4.55
N GLY A 182 17.70 9.70 -3.37
CA GLY A 182 18.22 10.34 -2.14
C GLY A 182 17.22 11.14 -1.32
N ARG A 183 15.96 11.28 -1.78
CA ARG A 183 14.85 11.90 -1.02
C ARG A 183 13.98 10.90 -0.27
N GLY A 184 14.09 9.60 -0.57
CA GLY A 184 13.29 8.54 0.08
C GLY A 184 13.44 8.52 1.60
N LYS A 185 14.63 8.81 2.14
CA LYS A 185 14.84 8.85 3.60
C LYS A 185 14.03 9.96 4.28
N GLU A 186 14.03 11.17 3.73
CA GLU A 186 13.29 12.30 4.32
C GLU A 186 11.79 12.07 4.27
N ARG A 187 11.28 11.52 3.15
CA ARG A 187 9.87 11.15 3.01
C ARG A 187 9.48 10.04 3.99
N ALA A 188 10.29 9.00 4.10
CA ALA A 188 10.09 7.91 5.06
C ALA A 188 10.10 8.42 6.51
N ASP A 189 11.04 9.30 6.88
CA ASP A 189 11.11 9.89 8.22
C ASP A 189 9.86 10.76 8.50
N ALA A 190 9.44 11.58 7.54
CA ALA A 190 8.23 12.41 7.67
C ALA A 190 6.95 11.56 7.79
N LEU A 191 6.87 10.45 7.03
CA LEU A 191 5.77 9.51 7.09
C LEU A 191 5.71 8.81 8.45
N LYS A 192 6.85 8.29 8.94
CA LYS A 192 6.95 7.64 10.25
C LYS A 192 6.49 8.58 11.36
N LEU A 193 7.03 9.79 11.40
CA LEU A 193 6.66 10.80 12.40
C LEU A 193 5.17 11.13 12.35
N PHE A 194 4.60 11.25 11.15
CA PHE A 194 3.17 11.52 10.99
C PHE A 194 2.33 10.36 11.54
N LEU A 195 2.58 9.12 11.12
CA LEU A 195 1.79 7.97 11.55
C LEU A 195 1.99 7.64 13.04
N GLU A 196 3.19 7.86 13.59
CA GLU A 196 3.43 7.80 15.04
C GLU A 196 2.56 8.80 15.81
N SER A 197 2.42 10.03 15.29
CA SER A 197 1.51 11.02 15.87
C SER A 197 0.02 10.63 15.81
N LYS A 198 -0.32 9.63 15.00
CA LYS A 198 -1.67 9.04 14.87
C LYS A 198 -1.85 7.73 15.62
N GLY A 199 -0.88 7.33 16.45
CA GLY A 199 -0.95 6.11 17.25
C GLY A 199 -0.61 4.84 16.47
N TYR A 200 0.22 4.94 15.42
CA TYR A 200 0.78 3.80 14.72
C TYR A 200 2.25 3.60 15.09
N ARG A 201 2.73 2.37 14.96
CA ARG A 201 4.13 2.02 15.13
C ARG A 201 4.64 1.42 13.82
N CYS A 202 5.79 1.90 13.37
CA CYS A 202 6.57 1.24 12.31
C CYS A 202 6.97 -0.16 12.81
N HIS A 203 6.58 -1.22 12.12
CA HIS A 203 6.85 -2.59 12.56
C HIS A 203 7.98 -3.27 11.79
N GLY A 204 8.24 -2.82 10.56
CA GLY A 204 9.28 -3.37 9.71
C GLY A 204 9.29 -2.71 8.34
N ILE A 205 10.29 -3.07 7.57
CA ILE A 205 10.45 -2.68 6.18
C ILE A 205 10.45 -3.96 5.36
N ILE A 206 9.77 -3.93 4.21
CA ILE A 206 9.74 -5.03 3.26
C ILE A 206 10.72 -4.69 2.14
N GLU A 207 11.83 -5.42 2.08
CA GLU A 207 12.79 -5.30 0.98
C GLU A 207 12.44 -6.29 -0.13
N GLU A 208 12.31 -5.82 -1.37
CA GLU A 208 12.09 -6.69 -2.53
C GLU A 208 13.37 -7.41 -3.01
N ASN A 209 14.59 -6.97 -2.67
CA ASN A 209 15.81 -7.73 -2.92
C ASN A 209 17.06 -7.20 -2.16
N PRO A 210 17.66 -7.94 -1.22
CA PRO A 210 18.87 -7.48 -0.53
C PRO A 210 20.15 -7.46 -1.41
N GLN A 211 20.12 -8.09 -2.60
CA GLN A 211 21.26 -8.12 -3.54
C GLN A 211 21.16 -7.09 -4.68
N HIS A 212 20.00 -6.45 -4.86
CA HIS A 212 19.78 -5.41 -5.84
C HIS A 212 19.02 -4.27 -5.17
N SER A 213 19.75 -3.20 -4.83
CA SER A 213 19.31 -2.02 -4.07
C SER A 213 18.28 -1.12 -4.78
N CYS A 214 17.45 -1.69 -5.66
CA CYS A 214 16.68 -0.93 -6.63
C CYS A 214 15.24 -1.44 -6.77
N PHE A 215 14.52 -1.71 -5.69
CA PHE A 215 13.05 -1.80 -5.70
C PHE A 215 12.50 -1.37 -4.34
N ALA A 216 11.30 -0.77 -4.36
CA ALA A 216 10.67 -0.05 -3.27
C ALA A 216 10.74 -0.79 -1.92
N GLU A 217 11.07 -0.04 -0.87
CA GLU A 217 10.96 -0.52 0.50
C GLU A 217 9.59 -0.08 1.05
N ASP A 218 8.67 -1.03 1.14
CA ASP A 218 7.38 -0.79 1.80
C ASP A 218 7.57 -0.76 3.30
N ILE A 219 7.07 0.29 3.94
CA ILE A 219 7.09 0.40 5.41
C ILE A 219 5.77 -0.14 5.95
N VAL A 220 5.85 -1.05 6.92
CA VAL A 220 4.67 -1.59 7.60
C VAL A 220 4.38 -0.77 8.86
N PHE A 221 3.16 -0.28 8.98
CA PHE A 221 2.65 0.39 10.17
C PHE A 221 1.49 -0.40 10.79
N ILE A 222 1.51 -0.54 12.11
CA ILE A 222 0.42 -1.19 12.87
C ILE A 222 -0.06 -0.24 13.94
N ARG A 223 -1.37 -0.15 14.14
CA ARG A 223 -1.95 0.65 15.22
C ARG A 223 -1.50 0.14 16.59
N GLU A 224 -1.08 1.06 17.46
CA GLU A 224 -0.31 0.73 18.66
C GLU A 224 -1.07 -0.13 19.68
N ASP A 225 -2.39 0.03 19.78
CA ASP A 225 -3.27 -0.78 20.63
C ASP A 225 -3.34 -2.25 20.21
N LEU A 226 -3.00 -2.58 18.96
CA LEU A 226 -2.98 -3.94 18.43
C LEU A 226 -1.66 -4.67 18.70
N VAL A 227 -0.60 -3.94 19.10
CA VAL A 227 0.74 -4.49 19.26
C VAL A 227 0.95 -4.98 20.70
N THR A 228 1.03 -6.29 20.91
CA THR A 228 1.41 -6.87 22.21
C THR A 228 2.93 -6.75 22.43
N LYS A 229 3.43 -5.65 23.01
CA LYS A 229 4.76 -5.35 23.63
C LYS A 229 6.01 -6.25 23.39
N LYS A 230 6.15 -7.03 22.31
CA LYS A 230 7.16 -8.09 22.21
C LYS A 230 8.19 -7.90 21.09
N TYR A 231 7.95 -7.00 20.13
CA TYR A 231 8.88 -6.78 19.00
C TYR A 231 9.15 -5.28 18.81
N ASN A 232 10.44 -4.95 18.71
CA ASN A 232 10.94 -3.64 18.30
C ASN A 232 11.07 -3.60 16.77
N CYS A 233 11.15 -2.38 16.22
CA CYS A 233 11.31 -2.10 14.79
C CYS A 233 12.69 -2.55 14.26
N ASP A 234 12.93 -3.86 14.23
CA ASP A 234 14.14 -4.41 13.63
C ASP A 234 13.88 -4.75 12.14
N LEU A 235 14.92 -4.63 11.30
CA LEU A 235 14.89 -5.05 9.90
C LEU A 235 14.41 -6.51 9.82
N ILE A 236 13.31 -6.76 9.12
CA ILE A 236 12.78 -8.12 8.94
C ILE A 236 13.48 -8.71 7.74
N THR A 237 14.66 -9.30 7.97
CA THR A 237 15.32 -10.14 6.96
C THR A 237 14.69 -11.53 6.95
N ASN A 238 14.74 -12.16 5.78
CA ASN A 238 14.19 -13.46 5.41
C ASN A 238 13.98 -14.44 6.61
N PRO A 239 12.74 -14.87 6.92
CA PRO A 239 12.44 -15.64 8.15
C PRO A 239 13.00 -17.09 8.16
N PHE A 240 13.76 -17.51 7.15
CA PHE A 240 14.35 -18.85 7.08
C PHE A 240 15.57 -19.07 7.99
N GLU A 241 16.08 -18.06 8.71
CA GLU A 241 17.19 -18.25 9.67
C GLU A 241 16.74 -18.64 11.09
N SER A 242 15.43 -18.60 11.39
CA SER A 242 14.91 -19.21 12.62
C SER A 242 14.22 -20.53 12.30
N ASN A 243 14.75 -21.63 12.84
CA ASN A 243 14.33 -23.04 12.68
C ASN A 243 12.88 -23.38 13.11
N ASP A 244 11.96 -22.42 13.15
CA ASP A 244 10.55 -22.67 13.47
C ASP A 244 9.76 -22.93 12.19
N THR A 245 9.92 -24.15 11.65
CA THR A 245 9.11 -24.67 10.55
C THR A 245 7.65 -24.81 11.02
N VAL A 246 6.77 -23.88 10.61
CA VAL A 246 5.32 -24.04 10.80
C VAL A 246 4.76 -24.80 9.60
N HIS A 247 4.49 -26.09 9.78
CA HIS A 247 3.73 -26.88 8.82
C HIS A 247 2.26 -26.41 8.84
N ILE A 248 1.76 -25.96 7.68
CA ILE A 248 0.34 -25.70 7.45
C ILE A 248 -0.21 -26.95 6.76
N THR A 249 -1.02 -27.72 7.47
CA THR A 249 -1.91 -28.76 6.91
C THR A 249 -3.20 -28.15 6.39
#